data_AF-A0ABC8Z5L1-F1
#
_entry.id   AF-A0ABC8Z5L1-F1
#
_cell.length_a   1.000
_cell.length_b   1.000
_cell.length_c   1.000
_cell.angle_alpha   90.00
_cell.angle_beta   90.00
_cell.angle_gamma   90.00
#
_symmetry.space_group_name_H-M   'P 1'
#
loop_
_entity.id
_entity.type
_entity.pdbx_description
1 polymer ?
#
loop_
_entity_poly.entity_id
_entity_poly.type
_entity_poly.pdbx_seq_one_letter_code
_entity_poly.pdbx_strand_id
1 'polypeptide(L)'
;MSSSTTHVLHGPRMLPDLQAEAAPPATNADSAPGEEDLELGRPKLDLRTTFSNPCLKLFLADRDTPPQRLRALLAAAWAHDATTALKLVCNLRGVRGGGKGDREGFYTAALWMHQRHPRTLAASANLAAFAEFGYIKDLPEILYRLIHGGDVREVAKARSEAKGWSFPRCPPLAVAGRKRPRTDDDDDPASAIEEPPVDPTKTGRGRKHKKPADVFRLAQLALNKYRGDQRYHRLFNSIADFFADSLRADLDKHNNGDSSKISLAAKWCPSVGSTIDQSTLLCEAIARRIFPRADYTSLTEDQYVYRVLGRFRREVLVPLRKVLELPEMYISQGRWSQLPYHRVPKEAMRLYTPLFKKHDGVRFDKDKLRFIYENLPHDEKLDLESVFTFLLAKGDVEKLKEEDMVRTIFILTDRNPDPAYEKQWRAKYKKLRSQFKDNGFKDAVPQVVMWNLAGPRSPALTKSKNGIMTLSGFSNDLMRLFLDMDGVVEAEDEMWASIAGDEYKKVVVINEETGGDE
;
A
#
# COMPACT_ATOMS: atom_id res chain seq x y z
N MET A 1 -10.04 -28.12 65.31
CA MET A 1 -8.88 -27.45 65.92
C MET A 1 -7.85 -27.19 64.82
N SER A 2 -7.30 -25.98 64.86
CA SER A 2 -6.35 -25.33 63.95
C SER A 2 -5.15 -26.20 63.50
N SER A 3 -4.70 -26.08 62.25
CA SER A 3 -3.43 -25.36 61.96
C SER A 3 -3.18 -25.21 60.44
N SER A 4 -2.90 -23.97 60.07
CA SER A 4 -2.46 -23.47 58.76
C SER A 4 -1.07 -23.95 58.37
N THR A 5 -0.83 -24.08 57.06
CA THR A 5 0.51 -23.88 56.47
C THR A 5 0.40 -23.17 55.13
N THR A 6 0.97 -21.97 55.09
CA THR A 6 1.08 -21.03 53.97
C THR A 6 2.22 -21.44 53.04
N HIS A 7 1.98 -21.57 51.74
CA HIS A 7 3.06 -21.73 50.73
C HIS A 7 3.37 -20.40 50.04
N VAL A 8 4.65 -20.03 50.09
CA VAL A 8 5.25 -18.79 49.60
C VAL A 8 5.50 -18.85 48.09
N LEU A 9 5.16 -17.76 47.42
CA LEU A 9 5.38 -17.48 45.99
C LEU A 9 6.88 -17.33 45.68
N HIS A 10 7.35 -17.93 44.58
CA HIS A 10 8.65 -17.61 43.96
C HIS A 10 8.41 -16.81 42.67
N GLY A 11 8.92 -15.57 42.64
CA GLY A 11 8.97 -14.72 41.45
C GLY A 11 10.12 -15.12 40.50
N PRO A 12 10.06 -14.73 39.22
CA PRO A 12 11.07 -15.07 38.24
C PRO A 12 12.35 -14.23 38.37
N ARG A 13 13.49 -14.92 38.18
CA ARG A 13 14.88 -14.45 38.19
C ARG A 13 15.15 -13.30 37.21
N MET A 14 15.78 -12.25 37.73
CA MET A 14 16.52 -11.22 36.98
C MET A 14 17.88 -11.78 36.51
N LEU A 15 18.27 -11.48 35.27
CA LEU A 15 19.63 -11.68 34.72
C LEU A 15 20.48 -10.43 35.02
N PRO A 16 21.75 -10.57 35.44
CA PRO A 16 22.63 -9.43 35.67
C PRO A 16 23.50 -9.06 34.46
N ASP A 17 23.70 -7.74 34.38
CA ASP A 17 24.74 -6.88 33.81
C ASP A 17 25.80 -7.39 32.81
N LEU A 18 25.91 -6.58 31.75
CA LEU A 18 26.99 -6.49 30.77
C LEU A 18 28.26 -5.86 31.37
N GLN A 19 29.39 -6.54 31.26
CA GLN A 19 30.73 -5.93 31.27
C GLN A 19 31.50 -6.27 30.00
N ALA A 20 32.35 -5.32 29.61
CA ALA A 20 33.08 -5.20 28.37
C ALA A 20 34.38 -6.02 28.32
N GLU A 21 34.79 -6.41 27.11
CA GLU A 21 36.14 -6.71 26.60
C GLU A 21 35.97 -7.37 25.21
N ALA A 22 36.82 -7.34 24.18
CA ALA A 22 38.04 -6.65 23.78
C ALA A 22 38.24 -7.00 22.28
N ALA A 23 39.00 -6.20 21.53
CA ALA A 23 39.27 -6.40 20.10
C ALA A 23 40.15 -7.63 19.79
N PRO A 24 40.03 -8.28 18.61
CA PRO A 24 41.00 -9.29 18.18
C PRO A 24 42.15 -8.68 17.34
N PRO A 25 43.35 -9.31 17.33
CA PRO A 25 44.57 -8.74 16.79
C PRO A 25 44.80 -9.05 15.30
N ALA A 26 45.67 -8.26 14.68
CA ALA A 26 46.20 -8.42 13.34
C ALA A 26 47.30 -9.49 13.29
N THR A 27 47.34 -10.27 12.20
CA THR A 27 48.51 -11.06 11.79
C THR A 27 48.73 -10.93 10.28
N ASN A 28 50.01 -10.75 9.91
CA ASN A 28 50.52 -10.47 8.58
C ASN A 28 50.83 -11.75 7.77
N ALA A 29 50.63 -11.62 6.46
CA ALA A 29 51.43 -12.09 5.31
C ALA A 29 51.86 -13.57 5.19
N ASP A 30 51.47 -14.20 4.07
CA ASP A 30 52.45 -14.83 3.15
C ASP A 30 51.95 -14.89 1.68
N SER A 31 52.92 -14.90 0.77
CA SER A 31 52.96 -14.71 -0.70
C SER A 31 52.54 -15.99 -1.46
N ALA A 32 52.07 -16.08 -2.72
CA ALA A 32 52.47 -15.55 -4.05
C ALA A 32 51.50 -16.12 -5.14
N PRO A 33 51.69 -15.99 -6.48
CA PRO A 33 51.93 -14.81 -7.33
C PRO A 33 50.91 -14.62 -8.49
N GLY A 34 50.77 -13.35 -8.93
CA GLY A 34 50.67 -12.88 -10.33
C GLY A 34 49.67 -13.44 -11.34
N GLU A 35 48.60 -12.68 -11.60
CA GLU A 35 48.07 -12.44 -12.97
C GLU A 35 47.66 -10.95 -13.05
N GLU A 36 48.47 -10.16 -13.78
CA GLU A 36 48.18 -8.77 -14.13
C GLU A 36 47.24 -8.76 -15.35
N ASP A 37 45.98 -8.40 -15.15
CA ASP A 37 45.12 -7.91 -16.23
C ASP A 37 44.87 -6.41 -16.00
N LEU A 38 45.33 -5.62 -16.99
CA LEU A 38 45.18 -4.17 -17.09
C LEU A 38 43.70 -3.76 -17.15
N GLU A 39 43.08 -3.53 -15.99
CA GLU A 39 41.78 -2.86 -15.90
C GLU A 39 41.95 -1.33 -16.01
N LEU A 40 41.51 -0.78 -17.14
CA LEU A 40 41.19 0.65 -17.29
C LEU A 40 40.27 1.09 -16.14
N GLY A 41 40.73 2.09 -15.39
CA GLY A 41 40.15 2.55 -14.13
C GLY A 41 38.63 2.70 -14.14
N ARG A 42 37.96 1.83 -13.36
CA ARG A 42 36.70 2.14 -12.68
C ARG A 42 36.88 1.82 -11.20
N PRO A 43 36.45 2.68 -10.28
CA PRO A 43 36.64 2.42 -8.86
C PRO A 43 35.85 1.16 -8.46
N LYS A 44 36.52 0.24 -7.76
CA LYS A 44 35.85 -0.87 -7.08
C LYS A 44 34.81 -0.29 -6.13
N LEU A 45 33.53 -0.55 -6.43
CA LEU A 45 32.40 -0.12 -5.62
C LEU A 45 32.45 -0.83 -4.26
N ASP A 46 32.96 -0.15 -3.25
CA ASP A 46 33.01 -0.64 -1.88
C ASP A 46 31.60 -0.60 -1.27
N LEU A 47 30.97 -1.77 -1.10
CA LEU A 47 29.57 -1.94 -0.68
C LEU A 47 29.28 -1.49 0.77
N ARG A 48 30.31 -1.06 1.52
CA ARG A 48 30.19 -0.57 2.90
C ARG A 48 30.03 0.95 2.99
N THR A 49 30.45 1.71 1.99
CA THR A 49 30.38 3.19 1.96
C THR A 49 29.15 3.71 1.21
N THR A 50 28.46 2.87 0.43
CA THR A 50 27.30 3.22 -0.43
C THR A 50 25.98 3.52 0.29
N PHE A 51 25.92 3.51 1.62
CA PHE A 51 24.72 3.94 2.36
C PHE A 51 25.04 4.94 3.48
N SER A 52 25.76 6.03 3.17
CA SER A 52 25.83 7.16 4.10
C SER A 52 24.44 7.77 4.31
N ASN A 53 23.65 7.89 3.25
CA ASN A 53 22.35 8.58 3.25
C ASN A 53 21.26 7.79 4.01
N PRO A 54 20.74 8.30 5.15
CA PRO A 54 19.67 7.65 5.91
C PRO A 54 18.33 7.60 5.16
N CYS A 55 18.06 8.57 4.28
CA CYS A 55 16.86 8.59 3.44
C CYS A 55 16.87 7.44 2.43
N LEU A 56 18.03 7.15 1.83
CA LEU A 56 18.18 6.00 0.94
C LEU A 56 17.92 4.67 1.66
N LYS A 57 18.39 4.54 2.91
CA LYS A 57 18.11 3.33 3.73
C LYS A 57 16.61 3.16 4.00
N LEU A 58 15.89 4.25 4.25
CA LEU A 58 14.43 4.22 4.38
C LEU A 58 13.75 3.88 3.03
N PHE A 59 14.25 4.43 1.92
CA PHE A 59 13.78 4.11 0.58
C PHE A 59 14.07 2.67 0.15
N LEU A 60 15.05 2.00 0.74
CA LEU A 60 15.31 0.59 0.46
C LEU A 60 14.59 -0.38 1.40
N ALA A 61 13.94 0.12 2.46
CA ALA A 61 13.11 -0.71 3.33
C ALA A 61 11.95 -1.36 2.55
N ASP A 62 11.76 -2.66 2.78
CA ASP A 62 10.74 -3.51 2.16
C ASP A 62 9.58 -3.80 3.13
N ARG A 63 8.59 -4.57 2.65
CA ARG A 63 7.42 -4.96 3.46
C ARG A 63 7.74 -5.92 4.61
N ASP A 64 8.89 -6.59 4.53
CA ASP A 64 9.34 -7.56 5.52
C ASP A 64 10.18 -6.89 6.61
N THR A 65 10.50 -5.59 6.45
CA THR A 65 11.24 -4.81 7.43
C THR A 65 10.44 -4.71 8.74
N PRO A 66 11.00 -5.17 9.88
CA PRO A 66 10.29 -5.14 11.15
C PRO A 66 9.90 -3.71 11.59
N PRO A 67 8.75 -3.51 12.25
CA PRO A 67 8.28 -2.18 12.65
C PRO A 67 9.29 -1.37 13.48
N GLN A 68 10.05 -2.04 14.36
CA GLN A 68 11.08 -1.39 15.18
C GLN A 68 12.23 -0.86 14.31
N ARG A 69 12.66 -1.64 13.32
CA ARG A 69 13.71 -1.23 12.39
C ARG A 69 13.24 -0.09 11.50
N LEU A 70 12.01 -0.17 11.00
CA LEU A 70 11.42 0.90 10.19
C LEU A 70 11.32 2.22 10.96
N ARG A 71 10.93 2.19 12.24
CA ARG A 71 10.92 3.38 13.10
C ARG A 71 12.30 3.98 13.29
N ALA A 72 13.34 3.15 13.45
CA ALA A 72 14.71 3.62 13.58
C ALA A 72 15.22 4.25 12.27
N LEU A 73 14.93 3.65 11.12
CA LEU A 73 15.25 4.20 9.81
C LEU A 73 14.53 5.52 9.55
N LEU A 74 13.24 5.59 9.90
CA LEU A 74 12.44 6.80 9.78
C LEU A 74 12.98 7.92 10.67
N ALA A 75 13.33 7.62 11.92
CA ALA A 75 13.92 8.61 12.82
C ALA A 75 15.26 9.15 12.29
N ALA A 76 16.12 8.28 11.76
CA ALA A 76 17.39 8.68 11.17
C ALA A 76 17.21 9.51 9.89
N ALA A 77 16.28 9.12 9.01
CA ALA A 77 15.94 9.85 7.81
C ALA A 77 15.34 11.23 8.14
N TRP A 78 14.45 11.31 9.13
CA TRP A 78 13.81 12.56 9.55
C TRP A 78 14.80 13.55 10.16
N ALA A 79 15.77 13.05 10.94
CA ALA A 79 16.84 13.87 11.50
C ALA A 79 17.80 14.40 10.43
N HIS A 80 17.98 13.66 9.33
CA HIS A 80 18.80 14.07 8.20
C HIS A 80 18.08 15.08 7.29
N ASP A 81 16.87 14.75 6.84
CA ASP A 81 15.99 15.65 6.08
C ASP A 81 14.53 15.24 6.30
N ALA A 82 13.81 16.02 7.12
CA ALA A 82 12.42 15.79 7.45
C ALA A 82 11.49 15.82 6.23
N THR A 83 11.77 16.69 5.25
CA THR A 83 10.91 16.85 4.06
C THR A 83 11.04 15.62 3.17
N THR A 84 12.26 15.17 2.91
CA THR A 84 12.50 13.93 2.16
C THR A 84 11.98 12.71 2.91
N ALA A 85 12.17 12.63 4.23
CA ALA A 85 11.61 11.54 5.03
C ALA A 85 10.07 11.48 4.93
N LEU A 86 9.39 12.62 4.98
CA LEU A 86 7.93 12.67 4.84
C LEU A 86 7.46 12.28 3.43
N LYS A 87 8.17 12.71 2.39
CA LYS A 87 7.93 12.24 1.01
C LYS A 87 8.11 10.72 0.90
N LEU A 88 9.13 10.16 1.56
CA LEU A 88 9.34 8.72 1.61
C LEU A 88 8.23 7.98 2.38
N VAL A 89 7.63 8.59 3.42
CA VAL A 89 6.43 8.04 4.07
C VAL A 89 5.24 7.99 3.11
N CYS A 90 5.05 9.03 2.28
CA CYS A 90 4.05 9.00 1.21
C CYS A 90 4.36 7.91 0.17
N ASN A 91 5.63 7.77 -0.24
CA ASN A 91 6.07 6.74 -1.19
C ASN A 91 5.89 5.31 -0.64
N LEU A 92 6.15 5.07 0.65
CA LEU A 92 5.87 3.79 1.32
C LEU A 92 4.42 3.38 1.07
N ARG A 93 3.48 4.31 1.23
CA ARG A 93 2.06 4.03 1.06
C ARG A 93 1.61 4.03 -0.40
N GLY A 94 2.28 4.79 -1.25
CA GLY A 94 1.90 5.04 -2.64
C GLY A 94 1.47 3.76 -3.36
N VAL A 95 0.22 3.72 -3.81
CA VAL A 95 -0.34 2.59 -4.61
C VAL A 95 -0.47 2.93 -6.09
N ARG A 96 -0.07 4.15 -6.44
CA ARG A 96 -0.06 4.73 -7.79
C ARG A 96 1.38 5.20 -8.07
N GLY A 97 1.78 5.27 -9.35
CA GLY A 97 3.15 5.62 -9.73
C GLY A 97 4.18 4.61 -9.21
N GLY A 98 5.41 5.04 -8.91
CA GLY A 98 6.43 4.20 -8.26
C GLY A 98 6.40 4.20 -6.73
N GLY A 99 5.22 4.33 -6.13
CA GLY A 99 5.02 4.01 -4.72
C GLY A 99 5.17 2.51 -4.41
N LYS A 100 5.58 2.18 -3.19
CA LYS A 100 5.86 0.78 -2.77
C LYS A 100 4.63 -0.03 -2.37
N GLY A 101 3.52 0.65 -2.05
CA GLY A 101 2.30 0.03 -1.56
C GLY A 101 2.48 -0.78 -0.27
N ASP A 102 3.47 -0.46 0.56
CA ASP A 102 3.66 -1.03 1.89
C ASP A 102 2.68 -0.40 2.89
N ARG A 103 1.58 -1.11 3.08
CA ARG A 103 0.49 -0.68 3.97
C ARG A 103 0.90 -0.69 5.44
N GLU A 104 1.56 -1.75 5.91
CA GLU A 104 1.88 -1.89 7.34
C GLU A 104 3.07 -1.01 7.73
N GLY A 105 4.04 -0.85 6.83
CA GLY A 105 5.11 0.13 6.99
C GLY A 105 4.57 1.56 7.07
N PHE A 106 3.61 1.93 6.21
CA PHE A 106 2.94 3.22 6.31
C PHE A 106 2.25 3.44 7.65
N TYR A 107 1.45 2.48 8.13
CA TYR A 107 0.79 2.64 9.43
C TYR A 107 1.79 2.73 10.57
N THR A 108 2.90 1.99 10.51
CA THR A 108 3.99 2.10 11.47
C THR A 108 4.60 3.50 11.47
N ALA A 109 4.83 4.09 10.28
CA ALA A 109 5.32 5.44 10.12
C ALA A 109 4.32 6.49 10.62
N ALA A 110 3.03 6.37 10.28
CA ALA A 110 1.98 7.27 10.73
C ALA A 110 1.82 7.27 12.26
N LEU A 111 1.88 6.09 12.90
CA LEU A 111 1.85 5.98 14.37
C LEU A 111 3.10 6.59 15.02
N TRP A 112 4.27 6.46 14.39
CA TRP A 112 5.49 7.13 14.84
C TRP A 112 5.39 8.65 14.72
N MET A 113 4.89 9.15 13.58
CA MET A 113 4.64 10.58 13.36
C MET A 113 3.64 11.12 14.36
N HIS A 114 2.59 10.37 14.70
CA HIS A 114 1.64 10.78 15.73
C HIS A 114 2.31 11.02 17.10
N GLN A 115 3.35 10.25 17.42
CA GLN A 115 4.08 10.36 18.67
C GLN A 115 5.13 11.49 18.66
N ARG A 116 5.73 11.80 17.50
CA ARG A 116 6.88 12.70 17.37
C ARG A 116 6.59 14.03 16.66
N HIS A 117 5.73 14.00 15.66
CA HIS A 117 5.37 15.13 14.78
C HIS A 117 3.84 15.21 14.53
N PRO A 118 3.02 15.32 15.61
CA PRO A 118 1.56 15.27 15.50
C PRO A 118 0.95 16.39 14.65
N ARG A 119 1.54 17.60 14.60
CA ARG A 119 1.05 18.69 13.75
C ARG A 119 1.28 18.38 12.28
N THR A 120 2.45 17.85 11.95
CA THR A 120 2.77 17.39 10.59
C THR A 120 1.80 16.29 10.14
N LEU A 121 1.52 15.28 10.99
CA LEU A 121 0.57 14.22 10.63
C LEU A 121 -0.87 14.75 10.41
N ALA A 122 -1.29 15.73 11.21
CA ALA A 122 -2.63 16.29 11.17
C ALA A 122 -2.82 17.41 10.13
N ALA A 123 -1.75 17.90 9.49
CA ALA A 123 -1.82 18.97 8.51
C ALA A 123 -2.77 18.60 7.36
N SER A 124 -3.70 19.49 7.02
CA SER A 124 -4.71 19.26 5.97
C SER A 124 -4.10 18.89 4.62
N ALA A 125 -3.02 19.59 4.24
CA ALA A 125 -2.24 19.30 3.03
C ALA A 125 -1.67 17.86 3.03
N ASN A 126 -1.18 17.37 4.17
CA ASN A 126 -0.63 16.03 4.28
C ASN A 126 -1.73 14.96 4.28
N LEU A 127 -2.89 15.21 4.92
CA LEU A 127 -4.04 14.30 4.86
C LEU A 127 -4.55 14.14 3.42
N ALA A 128 -4.62 15.25 2.67
CA ALA A 128 -4.95 15.21 1.25
C ALA A 128 -3.90 14.42 0.44
N ALA A 129 -2.61 14.63 0.71
CA ALA A 129 -1.53 13.86 0.09
C ALA A 129 -1.65 12.36 0.40
N PHE A 130 -1.87 11.95 1.66
CA PHE A 130 -2.05 10.54 2.01
C PHE A 130 -3.26 9.91 1.30
N ALA A 131 -4.33 10.67 1.11
CA ALA A 131 -5.49 10.24 0.34
C ALA A 131 -5.20 10.10 -1.18
N GLU A 132 -4.34 10.97 -1.74
CA GLU A 132 -3.95 10.99 -3.14
C GLU A 132 -2.97 9.85 -3.49
N PHE A 133 -1.91 9.69 -2.69
CA PHE A 133 -0.90 8.63 -2.82
C PHE A 133 -1.45 7.26 -2.43
N GLY A 134 -2.15 7.20 -1.30
CA GLY A 134 -2.65 6.00 -0.67
C GLY A 134 -4.13 5.74 -0.98
N TYR A 135 -4.91 5.53 0.08
CA TYR A 135 -6.37 5.48 0.00
C TYR A 135 -6.97 6.32 1.12
N ILE A 136 -8.09 6.99 0.84
CA ILE A 136 -8.84 7.75 1.88
C ILE A 136 -9.19 6.88 3.11
N LYS A 137 -9.35 5.56 2.94
CA LYS A 137 -9.61 4.62 4.04
C LYS A 137 -8.48 4.50 5.07
N ASP A 138 -7.28 4.96 4.73
CA ASP A 138 -6.16 4.89 5.65
C ASP A 138 -6.35 5.87 6.81
N LEU A 139 -7.01 7.01 6.58
CA LEU A 139 -7.30 8.01 7.60
C LEU A 139 -8.11 7.44 8.78
N PRO A 140 -9.29 6.81 8.58
CA PRO A 140 -10.01 6.18 9.67
C PRO A 140 -9.29 4.95 10.26
N GLU A 141 -8.45 4.25 9.47
CA GLU A 141 -7.66 3.13 9.98
C GLU A 141 -6.54 3.59 10.93
N ILE A 142 -5.91 4.74 10.69
CA ILE A 142 -4.94 5.35 11.62
C ILE A 142 -5.62 5.64 12.96
N LEU A 143 -6.80 6.28 12.96
CA LEU A 143 -7.57 6.53 14.18
C LEU A 143 -7.92 5.24 14.91
N TYR A 144 -8.38 4.23 14.17
CA TYR A 144 -8.70 2.92 14.73
C TYR A 144 -7.49 2.26 15.41
N ARG A 145 -6.31 2.30 14.80
CA ARG A 145 -5.07 1.75 15.37
C ARG A 145 -4.56 2.56 16.57
N LEU A 146 -4.78 3.86 16.61
CA LEU A 146 -4.44 4.69 17.77
C LEU A 146 -5.29 4.36 19.01
N ILE A 147 -6.51 3.85 18.82
CA ILE A 147 -7.41 3.44 19.90
C ILE A 147 -7.12 1.99 20.34
N HIS A 148 -6.93 1.07 19.39
CA HIS A 148 -6.88 -0.37 19.67
C HIS A 148 -5.46 -0.97 19.72
N GLY A 149 -4.44 -0.19 19.33
CA GLY A 149 -3.06 -0.68 19.17
C GLY A 149 -2.65 -0.80 17.70
N GLY A 150 -1.36 -0.60 17.42
CA GLY A 150 -0.81 -0.62 16.06
C GLY A 150 -0.88 -1.98 15.37
N ASP A 151 -0.88 -3.05 16.16
CA ASP A 151 -0.87 -4.47 15.79
C ASP A 151 -2.27 -5.11 15.85
N VAL A 152 -3.33 -4.33 16.11
CA VAL A 152 -4.71 -4.83 16.29
C VAL A 152 -5.17 -5.77 15.17
N ARG A 153 -4.78 -5.50 13.92
CA ARG A 153 -5.15 -6.32 12.76
C ARG A 153 -4.41 -7.65 12.71
N GLU A 154 -3.16 -7.68 13.15
CA GLU A 154 -2.34 -8.89 13.23
C GLU A 154 -2.83 -9.78 14.36
N VAL A 155 -3.07 -9.21 15.53
CA VAL A 155 -3.65 -9.93 16.69
C VAL A 155 -5.02 -10.51 16.33
N ALA A 156 -5.87 -9.74 15.64
CA ALA A 156 -7.17 -10.24 15.19
C ALA A 156 -7.05 -11.38 14.18
N LYS A 157 -6.08 -11.31 13.26
CA LYS A 157 -5.79 -12.35 12.27
C LYS A 157 -5.31 -13.64 12.96
N ALA A 158 -4.29 -13.55 13.81
CA ALA A 158 -3.76 -14.68 14.57
C ALA A 158 -4.85 -15.34 15.43
N ARG A 159 -5.73 -14.54 16.06
CA ARG A 159 -6.87 -15.05 16.83
C ARG A 159 -7.90 -15.76 15.97
N SER A 160 -8.12 -15.34 14.72
CA SER A 160 -9.02 -16.01 13.78
C SER A 160 -8.44 -17.34 13.31
N GLU A 161 -7.15 -17.36 12.99
CA GLU A 161 -6.41 -18.54 12.56
C GLU A 161 -6.36 -19.60 13.67
N ALA A 162 -6.09 -19.19 14.91
CA ALA A 162 -6.12 -20.06 16.09
C ALA A 162 -7.51 -20.68 16.36
N LYS A 163 -8.59 -20.06 15.88
CA LYS A 163 -9.96 -20.58 15.99
C LYS A 163 -10.36 -21.48 14.82
N GLY A 164 -9.44 -21.82 13.92
CA GLY A 164 -9.71 -22.63 12.73
C GLY A 164 -10.63 -21.94 11.71
N TRP A 165 -10.86 -20.63 11.85
CA TRP A 165 -11.72 -19.89 10.93
C TRP A 165 -10.88 -19.37 9.77
N SER A 166 -10.90 -20.10 8.65
CA SER A 166 -10.38 -19.60 7.38
C SER A 166 -11.40 -18.62 6.77
N PHE A 167 -11.24 -17.34 7.07
CA PHE A 167 -11.86 -16.31 6.24
C PHE A 167 -11.04 -16.17 4.95
N PRO A 168 -11.66 -16.22 3.75
CA PRO A 168 -11.02 -15.60 2.60
C PRO A 168 -10.79 -14.13 2.97
N ARG A 169 -9.53 -13.67 2.85
CA ARG A 169 -9.05 -12.30 3.10
C ARG A 169 -10.20 -11.29 3.17
N CYS A 170 -10.56 -10.85 4.39
CA CYS A 170 -11.58 -9.83 4.59
C CYS A 170 -11.35 -8.67 3.60
N PRO A 171 -12.34 -8.30 2.76
CA PRO A 171 -12.25 -7.08 1.99
C PRO A 171 -12.10 -5.91 2.96
N PRO A 172 -11.32 -4.87 2.63
CA PRO A 172 -11.37 -3.63 3.38
C PRO A 172 -12.80 -3.10 3.22
N LEU A 173 -13.53 -2.98 4.35
CA LEU A 173 -14.86 -2.37 4.41
C LEU A 173 -15.90 -3.03 3.49
N ALA A 174 -16.15 -4.33 3.65
CA ALA A 174 -17.33 -4.96 3.07
C ALA A 174 -18.61 -4.48 3.78
N VAL A 175 -19.29 -3.51 3.16
CA VAL A 175 -20.75 -3.40 3.19
C VAL A 175 -21.30 -4.65 2.51
N ALA A 176 -21.80 -5.58 3.30
CA ALA A 176 -22.64 -6.66 2.81
C ALA A 176 -23.84 -6.76 3.73
N GLY A 177 -24.79 -5.84 3.51
CA GLY A 177 -26.14 -5.98 4.02
C GLY A 177 -26.85 -7.03 3.18
N ARG A 178 -27.05 -8.23 3.73
CA ARG A 178 -28.23 -9.02 3.40
C ARG A 178 -29.37 -8.48 4.26
N LYS A 179 -30.10 -7.49 3.77
CA LYS A 179 -31.46 -7.20 4.24
C LYS A 179 -32.33 -6.99 3.00
N ARG A 180 -33.58 -7.47 3.09
CA ARG A 180 -34.65 -7.16 2.15
C ARG A 180 -34.83 -5.63 2.06
N PRO A 181 -35.37 -5.09 0.95
CA PRO A 181 -35.71 -3.68 0.88
C PRO A 181 -36.64 -3.33 2.04
N ARG A 182 -36.31 -2.28 2.80
CA ARG A 182 -37.29 -1.62 3.67
C ARG A 182 -38.11 -0.69 2.78
N THR A 183 -39.41 -0.87 2.76
CA THR A 183 -40.36 0.08 2.17
C THR A 183 -40.62 1.21 3.17
N ASP A 184 -41.03 2.37 2.68
CA ASP A 184 -41.13 3.63 3.45
C ASP A 184 -42.25 3.63 4.52
N ASP A 185 -42.93 2.50 4.75
CA ASP A 185 -44.05 2.36 5.69
C ASP A 185 -43.66 1.82 7.09
N ASP A 186 -42.38 1.51 7.34
CA ASP A 186 -41.92 0.89 8.60
C ASP A 186 -41.65 1.89 9.77
N ASP A 187 -41.90 3.19 9.60
CA ASP A 187 -41.58 4.24 10.59
C ASP A 187 -42.83 4.99 11.15
N ASP A 188 -44.02 4.37 11.16
CA ASP A 188 -45.17 4.85 11.93
C ASP A 188 -45.26 4.11 13.29
N PRO A 189 -45.14 4.78 14.45
CA PRO A 189 -45.20 4.15 15.77
C PRO A 189 -46.59 3.59 16.17
N ALA A 190 -47.61 3.67 15.31
CA ALA A 190 -49.00 3.34 15.65
C ALA A 190 -49.45 1.88 15.37
N SER A 191 -48.68 1.02 14.71
CA SER A 191 -49.11 -0.36 14.42
C SER A 191 -48.18 -1.44 14.98
N ALA A 192 -48.10 -1.50 16.32
CA ALA A 192 -47.50 -2.63 17.03
C ALA A 192 -48.57 -3.70 17.31
N ILE A 193 -49.00 -4.48 16.30
CA ILE A 193 -49.79 -5.70 16.52
C ILE A 193 -49.37 -6.81 15.52
N GLU A 194 -48.93 -7.93 16.12
CA GLU A 194 -48.74 -9.29 15.59
C GLU A 194 -47.61 -9.59 14.57
N GLU A 195 -46.52 -10.19 15.08
CA GLU A 195 -45.54 -10.95 14.27
C GLU A 195 -46.12 -12.33 13.88
N PRO A 196 -46.12 -12.72 12.59
CA PRO A 196 -46.49 -14.09 12.19
C PRO A 196 -45.34 -15.08 12.45
N PRO A 197 -45.64 -16.38 12.62
CA PRO A 197 -44.66 -17.36 13.11
C PRO A 197 -43.57 -17.66 12.08
N VAL A 198 -42.32 -17.67 12.55
CA VAL A 198 -41.11 -17.93 11.75
C VAL A 198 -40.92 -19.43 11.53
N ASP A 199 -40.89 -19.84 10.25
CA ASP A 199 -40.53 -21.20 9.80
C ASP A 199 -39.09 -21.57 10.23
N PRO A 200 -38.89 -22.67 10.99
CA PRO A 200 -37.60 -23.02 11.58
C PRO A 200 -36.55 -23.58 10.60
N THR A 201 -36.82 -23.65 9.29
CA THR A 201 -35.96 -24.41 8.36
C THR A 201 -34.91 -23.60 7.58
N LYS A 202 -34.71 -22.30 7.86
CA LYS A 202 -33.68 -21.49 7.16
C LYS A 202 -32.54 -21.03 8.08
N THR A 203 -31.53 -21.87 8.24
CA THR A 203 -30.27 -21.56 8.96
C THR A 203 -29.32 -20.69 8.12
N GLY A 204 -29.68 -19.43 7.91
CA GLY A 204 -28.73 -18.41 7.46
C GLY A 204 -27.83 -17.98 8.61
N ARG A 205 -26.50 -18.18 8.52
CA ARG A 205 -25.52 -17.62 9.47
C ARG A 205 -25.54 -16.08 9.43
N GLY A 206 -26.45 -15.48 10.21
CA GLY A 206 -26.47 -14.04 10.46
C GLY A 206 -25.22 -13.60 11.21
N ARG A 207 -24.66 -12.44 10.83
CA ARG A 207 -23.54 -11.81 11.53
C ARG A 207 -24.01 -11.49 12.95
N LYS A 208 -23.40 -12.09 13.99
CA LYS A 208 -23.75 -11.79 15.38
C LYS A 208 -23.59 -10.28 15.61
N HIS A 209 -24.69 -9.58 15.92
CA HIS A 209 -24.62 -8.19 16.33
C HIS A 209 -23.78 -8.12 17.61
N LYS A 210 -22.87 -7.13 17.70
CA LYS A 210 -22.15 -6.88 18.95
C LYS A 210 -23.19 -6.55 20.03
N LYS A 211 -22.95 -7.02 21.25
CA LYS A 211 -23.83 -6.70 22.37
C LYS A 211 -23.81 -5.18 22.60
N PRO A 212 -24.92 -4.55 23.00
CA PRO A 212 -24.97 -3.12 23.29
C PRO A 212 -23.85 -2.65 24.25
N ALA A 213 -23.54 -3.47 25.26
CA ALA A 213 -22.43 -3.22 26.19
C ALA A 213 -21.05 -3.12 25.52
N ASP A 214 -20.78 -3.92 24.49
CA ASP A 214 -19.52 -3.85 23.74
C ASP A 214 -19.43 -2.56 22.93
N VAL A 215 -20.54 -2.12 22.34
CA VAL A 215 -20.60 -0.86 21.57
C VAL A 215 -20.39 0.33 22.50
N PHE A 216 -21.06 0.32 23.65
CA PHE A 216 -20.90 1.35 24.69
C PHE A 216 -19.44 1.44 25.17
N ARG A 217 -18.81 0.30 25.46
CA ARG A 217 -17.39 0.26 25.85
C ARG A 217 -16.46 0.85 24.79
N LEU A 218 -16.71 0.55 23.51
CA LEU A 218 -15.92 1.09 22.40
C LEU A 218 -16.07 2.60 22.27
N ALA A 219 -17.30 3.11 22.41
CA ALA A 219 -17.57 4.54 22.40
C ALA A 219 -16.87 5.25 23.58
N GLN A 220 -16.91 4.67 24.78
CA GLN A 220 -16.23 5.22 25.94
C GLN A 220 -14.71 5.28 25.76
N LEU A 221 -14.11 4.22 25.19
CA LEU A 221 -12.68 4.18 24.88
C LEU A 221 -12.30 5.30 23.90
N ALA A 222 -13.10 5.50 22.85
CA ALA A 222 -12.91 6.56 21.86
C ALA A 222 -12.98 7.95 22.50
N LEU A 223 -13.99 8.20 23.34
CA LEU A 223 -14.17 9.47 24.05
C LEU A 223 -13.05 9.75 25.04
N ASN A 224 -12.61 8.76 25.80
CA ASN A 224 -11.49 8.89 26.72
C ASN A 224 -10.20 9.25 25.97
N LYS A 225 -9.94 8.61 24.81
CA LYS A 225 -8.80 8.93 23.96
C LYS A 225 -8.90 10.35 23.36
N TYR A 226 -10.08 10.73 22.90
CA TYR A 226 -10.34 12.06 22.35
C TYR A 226 -10.16 13.19 23.36
N ARG A 227 -10.58 12.98 24.62
CA ARG A 227 -10.44 13.97 25.69
C ARG A 227 -9.05 13.97 26.33
N GLY A 228 -8.42 12.80 26.43
CA GLY A 228 -7.14 12.62 27.15
C GLY A 228 -5.89 12.88 26.32
N ASP A 229 -5.96 12.84 24.98
CA ASP A 229 -4.80 12.97 24.10
C ASP A 229 -5.01 14.09 23.08
N GLN A 230 -4.34 15.23 23.30
CA GLN A 230 -4.44 16.40 22.43
C GLN A 230 -3.91 16.13 21.01
N ARG A 231 -2.95 15.21 20.85
CA ARG A 231 -2.42 14.82 19.55
C ARG A 231 -3.48 14.05 18.78
N TYR A 232 -4.17 13.13 19.44
CA TYR A 232 -5.28 12.38 18.85
C TYR A 232 -6.45 13.30 18.51
N HIS A 233 -6.80 14.21 19.42
CA HIS A 233 -7.85 15.21 19.22
C HIS A 233 -7.64 16.03 17.93
N ARG A 234 -6.43 16.58 17.73
CA ARG A 234 -6.08 17.35 16.52
C ARG A 234 -6.21 16.52 15.25
N LEU A 235 -5.63 15.32 15.24
CA LEU A 235 -5.69 14.42 14.09
C LEU A 235 -7.13 14.02 13.77
N PHE A 236 -7.92 13.67 14.78
CA PHE A 236 -9.31 13.30 14.63
C PHE A 236 -10.13 14.42 13.99
N ASN A 237 -9.99 15.65 14.49
CA ASN A 237 -10.69 16.79 13.93
C ASN A 237 -10.27 17.07 12.50
N SER A 238 -8.96 17.07 12.21
CA SER A 238 -8.44 17.30 10.86
C SER A 238 -8.94 16.24 9.85
N ILE A 239 -9.05 14.97 10.27
CA ILE A 239 -9.63 13.90 9.45
C ILE A 239 -11.14 14.12 9.24
N ALA A 240 -11.87 14.51 10.30
CA ALA A 240 -13.30 14.78 10.20
C ALA A 240 -13.60 15.99 9.30
N ASP A 241 -12.77 17.03 9.36
CA ASP A 241 -12.81 18.21 8.47
C ASP A 241 -12.55 17.79 7.03
N PHE A 242 -11.47 17.02 6.77
CA PHE A 242 -11.16 16.49 5.44
C PHE A 242 -12.34 15.73 4.81
N PHE A 243 -13.00 14.85 5.57
CA PHE A 243 -14.18 14.13 5.07
C PHE A 243 -15.37 15.07 4.86
N ALA A 244 -15.65 15.99 5.78
CA ALA A 244 -16.75 16.93 5.65
C ALA A 244 -16.60 17.80 4.40
N ASP A 245 -15.41 18.37 4.19
CA ASP A 245 -15.12 19.25 3.06
C ASP A 245 -15.17 18.48 1.73
N SER A 246 -14.58 17.27 1.69
CA SER A 246 -14.63 16.41 0.51
C SER A 246 -16.06 16.00 0.15
N LEU A 247 -16.88 15.66 1.14
CA LEU A 247 -18.27 15.25 0.92
C LEU A 247 -19.17 16.43 0.51
N ARG A 248 -18.95 17.63 1.05
CA ARG A 248 -19.66 18.84 0.60
C ARG A 248 -19.32 19.14 -0.87
N ALA A 249 -18.03 19.17 -1.22
CA ALA A 249 -17.60 19.39 -2.59
C ALA A 249 -18.15 18.33 -3.57
N ASP A 250 -18.25 17.07 -3.12
CA ASP A 250 -18.83 15.99 -3.92
C ASP A 250 -20.34 16.13 -4.09
N LEU A 251 -21.07 16.60 -3.07
CA LEU A 251 -22.49 16.92 -3.17
C LEU A 251 -22.75 18.07 -4.13
N ASP A 252 -21.94 19.12 -4.07
CA ASP A 252 -22.08 20.28 -4.98
C ASP A 252 -21.89 19.84 -6.44
N LYS A 253 -20.87 19.02 -6.72
CA LYS A 253 -20.67 18.43 -8.05
C LYS A 253 -21.83 17.52 -8.46
N HIS A 254 -22.35 16.70 -7.54
CA HIS A 254 -23.48 15.83 -7.82
C HIS A 254 -24.74 16.64 -8.19
N ASN A 255 -25.04 17.68 -7.43
CA ASN A 255 -26.18 18.57 -7.66
C ASN A 255 -26.05 19.35 -8.97
N ASN A 256 -24.82 19.70 -9.36
CA ASN A 256 -24.52 20.37 -10.63
C ASN A 256 -24.46 19.42 -11.85
N GLY A 257 -24.68 18.12 -11.66
CA GLY A 257 -24.64 17.12 -12.74
C GLY A 257 -23.24 16.61 -13.12
N ASP A 258 -22.18 17.08 -12.47
CA ASP A 258 -20.77 16.72 -12.68
C ASP A 258 -20.39 15.38 -12.01
N SER A 259 -21.20 14.35 -12.26
CA SER A 259 -21.10 13.03 -11.62
C SER A 259 -19.76 12.30 -11.89
N SER A 260 -19.04 12.68 -12.94
CA SER A 260 -17.75 12.09 -13.31
C SER A 260 -16.57 12.59 -12.47
N LYS A 261 -16.72 13.71 -11.75
CA LYS A 261 -15.64 14.36 -10.95
C LYS A 261 -15.80 14.15 -9.44
N ILE A 262 -16.72 13.28 -9.03
CA ILE A 262 -16.96 12.94 -7.62
C ILE A 262 -15.77 12.16 -7.07
N SER A 263 -15.31 12.54 -5.89
CA SER A 263 -14.20 11.88 -5.20
C SER A 263 -14.62 10.53 -4.61
N LEU A 264 -13.65 9.71 -4.20
CA LEU A 264 -13.91 8.46 -3.50
C LEU A 264 -14.19 8.65 -2.00
N ALA A 265 -14.38 9.88 -1.51
CA ALA A 265 -14.60 10.16 -0.09
C ALA A 265 -15.83 9.43 0.45
N ALA A 266 -16.96 9.45 -0.26
CA ALA A 266 -18.17 8.74 0.17
C ALA A 266 -18.01 7.21 0.24
N LYS A 267 -17.15 6.64 -0.61
CA LYS A 267 -16.81 5.21 -0.57
C LYS A 267 -16.08 4.83 0.71
N TRP A 268 -15.13 5.67 1.12
CA TRP A 268 -14.23 5.37 2.23
C TRP A 268 -14.64 5.98 3.56
N CYS A 269 -15.59 6.91 3.56
CA CYS A 269 -16.27 7.38 4.76
C CYS A 269 -16.92 6.17 5.47
N PRO A 270 -16.73 6.01 6.79
CA PRO A 270 -17.40 4.95 7.53
C PRO A 270 -18.92 5.02 7.35
N SER A 271 -19.57 3.86 7.41
CA SER A 271 -21.03 3.82 7.48
C SER A 271 -21.46 3.95 8.94
N VAL A 272 -22.58 4.62 9.18
CA VAL A 272 -23.18 4.74 10.52
C VAL A 272 -23.37 3.36 11.13
N GLY A 273 -22.85 3.15 12.34
CA GLY A 273 -22.90 1.87 13.07
C GLY A 273 -21.91 0.81 12.58
N SER A 274 -20.99 1.15 11.66
CA SER A 274 -19.89 0.25 11.28
C SER A 274 -18.91 0.04 12.45
N THR A 275 -18.08 -1.01 12.39
CA THR A 275 -17.08 -1.26 13.44
C THR A 275 -16.14 -0.10 13.65
N ILE A 276 -15.74 0.59 12.58
CA ILE A 276 -14.87 1.78 12.66
C ILE A 276 -15.63 2.91 13.35
N ASP A 277 -16.86 3.20 12.92
CA ASP A 277 -17.68 4.25 13.50
C ASP A 277 -17.97 4.01 14.99
N GLN A 278 -18.37 2.79 15.37
CA GLN A 278 -18.55 2.41 16.77
C GLN A 278 -17.27 2.55 17.62
N SER A 279 -16.10 2.49 16.99
CA SER A 279 -14.81 2.55 17.67
C SER A 279 -14.18 3.94 17.67
N THR A 280 -14.64 4.86 16.82
CA THR A 280 -14.01 6.17 16.61
C THR A 280 -14.99 7.33 16.77
N LEU A 281 -16.29 7.08 16.60
CA LEU A 281 -17.38 8.08 16.52
C LEU A 281 -17.20 9.09 15.38
N LEU A 282 -16.49 8.69 14.33
CA LEU A 282 -16.15 9.58 13.22
C LEU A 282 -17.38 10.02 12.42
N CYS A 283 -18.41 9.19 12.24
CA CYS A 283 -19.61 9.61 11.50
C CYS A 283 -20.34 10.74 12.21
N GLU A 284 -20.41 10.71 13.54
CA GLU A 284 -21.03 11.78 14.32
C GLU A 284 -20.27 13.09 14.13
N ALA A 285 -18.93 13.04 14.22
CA ALA A 285 -18.08 14.22 14.04
C ALA A 285 -18.21 14.84 12.64
N ILE A 286 -18.32 14.01 11.59
CA ILE A 286 -18.54 14.47 10.20
C ILE A 286 -19.95 15.04 10.06
N ALA A 287 -20.97 14.35 10.58
CA ALA A 287 -22.36 14.79 10.49
C ALA A 287 -22.58 16.14 11.18
N ARG A 288 -21.97 16.37 12.35
CA ARG A 288 -22.03 17.66 13.06
C ARG A 288 -21.42 18.82 12.25
N ARG A 289 -20.41 18.55 11.41
CA ARG A 289 -19.80 19.56 10.53
C ARG A 289 -20.67 19.88 9.33
N ILE A 290 -21.32 18.88 8.75
CA ILE A 290 -22.20 19.06 7.58
C ILE A 290 -23.54 19.68 7.99
N PHE A 291 -24.06 19.33 9.17
CA PHE A 291 -25.33 19.83 9.72
C PHE A 291 -25.08 20.49 11.08
N PRO A 292 -24.68 21.78 11.10
CA PRO A 292 -24.31 22.49 12.32
C PRO A 292 -25.41 22.53 13.37
N ARG A 293 -25.02 22.58 14.65
CA ARG A 293 -25.96 22.61 15.79
C ARG A 293 -26.90 23.82 15.77
N ALA A 294 -26.47 24.93 15.17
CA ALA A 294 -27.21 26.18 15.05
C ALA A 294 -28.58 26.02 14.37
N ASP A 295 -28.71 25.05 13.45
CA ASP A 295 -29.97 24.82 12.71
C ASP A 295 -31.01 24.02 13.53
N TYR A 296 -30.67 23.58 14.74
CA TYR A 296 -31.46 22.64 15.53
C TYR A 296 -31.69 23.07 16.97
N THR A 297 -31.59 24.35 17.30
CA THR A 297 -31.61 24.88 18.68
C THR A 297 -32.70 24.33 19.60
N SER A 298 -33.85 23.92 19.05
CA SER A 298 -34.98 23.34 19.79
C SER A 298 -34.84 21.87 20.20
N LEU A 299 -33.87 21.13 19.66
CA LEU A 299 -33.67 19.70 19.95
C LEU A 299 -32.74 19.48 21.14
N THR A 300 -32.89 18.35 21.85
CA THR A 300 -31.87 17.88 22.80
C THR A 300 -30.63 17.37 22.06
N GLU A 301 -29.48 17.20 22.75
CA GLU A 301 -28.25 16.68 22.11
C GLU A 301 -28.48 15.29 21.49
N ASP A 302 -29.16 14.38 22.18
CA ASP A 302 -29.41 13.03 21.67
C ASP A 302 -30.32 13.04 20.44
N GLN A 303 -31.36 13.88 20.45
CA GLN A 303 -32.27 14.07 19.33
C GLN A 303 -31.56 14.69 18.12
N TYR A 304 -30.70 15.69 18.38
CA TYR A 304 -29.87 16.32 17.36
C TYR A 304 -28.95 15.29 16.70
N VAL A 305 -28.17 14.54 17.47
CA VAL A 305 -27.25 13.51 16.97
C VAL A 305 -27.98 12.46 16.14
N TYR A 306 -29.10 11.94 16.66
CA TYR A 306 -29.92 10.96 15.95
C TYR A 306 -30.40 11.50 14.59
N ARG A 307 -30.92 12.74 14.58
CA ARG A 307 -31.44 13.38 13.36
C ARG A 307 -30.34 13.62 12.33
N VAL A 308 -29.20 14.19 12.74
CA VAL A 308 -28.11 14.49 11.78
C VAL A 308 -27.44 13.24 11.24
N LEU A 309 -27.32 12.15 12.02
CA LEU A 309 -26.80 10.87 11.52
C LEU A 309 -27.75 10.24 10.50
N GLY A 310 -29.06 10.34 10.73
CA GLY A 310 -30.09 9.90 9.79
C GLY A 310 -30.01 10.66 8.46
N ARG A 311 -29.97 12.00 8.54
CA ARG A 311 -29.80 12.89 7.37
C ARG A 311 -28.48 12.63 6.65
N PHE A 312 -27.37 12.55 7.37
CA PHE A 312 -26.05 12.25 6.80
C PHE A 312 -26.05 10.97 5.98
N ARG A 313 -26.68 9.91 6.47
CA ARG A 313 -26.82 8.67 5.71
C ARG A 313 -27.68 8.86 4.46
N ARG A 314 -28.87 9.45 4.58
CA ARG A 314 -29.88 9.50 3.51
C ARG A 314 -29.56 10.55 2.44
N GLU A 315 -29.09 11.72 2.84
CA GLU A 315 -28.88 12.89 1.98
C GLU A 315 -27.44 12.96 1.44
N VAL A 316 -26.45 12.40 2.16
CA VAL A 316 -25.04 12.48 1.75
C VAL A 316 -24.51 11.15 1.24
N LEU A 317 -24.45 10.13 2.10
CA LEU A 317 -23.76 8.88 1.76
C LEU A 317 -24.49 8.05 0.70
N VAL A 318 -25.82 7.96 0.76
CA VAL A 318 -26.60 7.13 -0.16
C VAL A 318 -26.55 7.67 -1.60
N PRO A 319 -26.81 8.97 -1.86
CA PRO A 319 -26.76 9.52 -3.22
C PRO A 319 -25.36 9.42 -3.83
N LEU A 320 -24.33 9.84 -3.09
CA LEU A 320 -22.94 9.80 -3.59
C LEU A 320 -22.48 8.38 -3.91
N ARG A 321 -22.79 7.39 -3.05
CA ARG A 321 -22.41 5.99 -3.32
C ARG A 321 -23.15 5.40 -4.51
N LYS A 322 -24.38 5.86 -4.80
CA LYS A 322 -25.15 5.42 -5.98
C LYS A 322 -24.47 5.87 -7.27
N VAL A 323 -23.95 7.10 -7.30
CA VAL A 323 -23.25 7.65 -8.46
C VAL A 323 -21.89 6.99 -8.69
N LEU A 324 -21.22 6.55 -7.62
CA LEU A 324 -19.92 5.89 -7.73
C LEU A 324 -19.95 4.48 -8.37
N GLU A 325 -21.12 3.96 -8.76
CA GLU A 325 -21.31 2.68 -9.47
C GLU A 325 -20.43 1.53 -8.91
N LEU A 326 -20.37 1.42 -7.59
CA LEU A 326 -19.44 0.52 -6.93
C LEU A 326 -19.77 -0.95 -7.27
N PRO A 327 -18.77 -1.81 -7.59
CA PRO A 327 -18.99 -3.23 -7.89
C PRO A 327 -19.82 -3.95 -6.82
N GLU A 328 -19.63 -3.57 -5.56
CA GLU A 328 -20.35 -4.08 -4.40
C GLU A 328 -21.87 -3.85 -4.51
N MET A 329 -22.32 -2.75 -5.14
CA MET A 329 -23.74 -2.49 -5.38
C MET A 329 -24.34 -3.49 -6.36
N TYR A 330 -23.72 -3.69 -7.53
CA TYR A 330 -24.17 -4.67 -8.52
C TYR A 330 -24.18 -6.09 -7.95
N ILE A 331 -23.13 -6.46 -7.19
CA ILE A 331 -23.04 -7.76 -6.51
C ILE A 331 -24.17 -7.91 -5.50
N SER A 332 -24.44 -6.89 -4.68
CA SER A 332 -25.49 -6.94 -3.64
C SER A 332 -26.91 -7.02 -4.22
N GLN A 333 -27.13 -6.39 -5.37
CA GLN A 333 -28.41 -6.39 -6.09
C GLN A 333 -28.57 -7.59 -7.04
N GLY A 334 -27.55 -8.45 -7.18
CA GLY A 334 -27.57 -9.56 -8.13
C GLY A 334 -27.53 -9.14 -9.61
N ARG A 335 -27.14 -7.90 -9.92
CA ARG A 335 -27.11 -7.32 -11.27
C ARG A 335 -25.77 -7.61 -11.97
N TRP A 336 -25.43 -8.88 -12.13
CA TRP A 336 -24.14 -9.32 -12.71
C TRP A 336 -23.96 -8.91 -14.18
N SER A 337 -25.03 -9.02 -14.98
CA SER A 337 -25.03 -8.68 -16.41
C SER A 337 -24.72 -7.21 -16.72
N GLN A 338 -24.85 -6.32 -15.73
CA GLN A 338 -24.65 -4.88 -15.90
C GLN A 338 -23.33 -4.40 -15.29
N LEU A 339 -22.54 -5.29 -14.67
CA LEU A 339 -21.25 -4.93 -14.10
C LEU A 339 -20.24 -4.55 -15.21
N PRO A 340 -19.67 -3.33 -15.18
CA PRO A 340 -18.69 -2.91 -16.17
C PRO A 340 -17.28 -3.38 -15.78
N TYR A 341 -16.91 -4.60 -16.19
CA TYR A 341 -15.60 -5.21 -15.84
C TYR A 341 -14.39 -4.32 -16.12
N HIS A 342 -14.37 -3.60 -17.25
CA HIS A 342 -13.28 -2.68 -17.60
C HIS A 342 -13.04 -1.53 -16.58
N ARG A 343 -14.06 -1.17 -15.78
CA ARG A 343 -13.94 -0.14 -14.72
C ARG A 343 -13.68 -0.74 -13.34
N VAL A 344 -13.80 -2.05 -13.17
CA VAL A 344 -13.62 -2.69 -11.87
C VAL A 344 -12.14 -2.59 -11.48
N PRO A 345 -11.82 -1.97 -10.33
CA PRO A 345 -10.43 -1.84 -9.90
C PRO A 345 -9.75 -3.21 -9.74
N LYS A 346 -8.46 -3.30 -10.07
CA LYS A 346 -7.65 -4.54 -10.00
C LYS A 346 -7.84 -5.33 -8.69
N GLU A 347 -7.90 -4.64 -7.56
CA GLU A 347 -8.05 -5.32 -6.26
C GLU A 347 -9.46 -5.89 -6.05
N ALA A 348 -10.50 -5.20 -6.52
CA ALA A 348 -11.85 -5.72 -6.53
C ALA A 348 -11.97 -6.92 -7.49
N MET A 349 -11.31 -6.86 -8.67
CA MET A 349 -11.18 -8.01 -9.57
C MET A 349 -10.58 -9.21 -8.86
N ARG A 350 -9.45 -9.03 -8.17
CA ARG A 350 -8.76 -10.10 -7.43
C ARG A 350 -9.63 -10.70 -6.31
N LEU A 351 -10.28 -9.85 -5.51
CA LEU A 351 -11.09 -10.29 -4.37
C LEU A 351 -12.36 -11.02 -4.80
N TYR A 352 -13.04 -10.50 -5.82
CA TYR A 352 -14.32 -11.03 -6.28
C TYR A 352 -14.20 -12.02 -7.44
N THR A 353 -12.98 -12.37 -7.88
CA THR A 353 -12.74 -13.38 -8.93
C THR A 353 -13.59 -14.65 -8.74
N PRO A 354 -13.68 -15.26 -7.54
CA PRO A 354 -14.50 -16.46 -7.35
C PRO A 354 -15.99 -16.21 -7.59
N LEU A 355 -16.49 -15.03 -7.24
CA LEU A 355 -17.89 -14.65 -7.44
C LEU A 355 -18.18 -14.30 -8.90
N PHE A 356 -17.27 -13.58 -9.56
CA PHE A 356 -17.39 -13.24 -10.98
C PHE A 356 -17.37 -14.50 -11.84
N LYS A 357 -16.46 -15.44 -11.59
CA LYS A 357 -16.46 -16.74 -12.28
C LYS A 357 -17.74 -17.53 -12.07
N LYS A 358 -18.29 -17.52 -10.86
CA LYS A 358 -19.51 -18.26 -10.53
C LYS A 358 -20.76 -17.71 -11.22
N HIS A 359 -20.88 -16.39 -11.35
CA HIS A 359 -22.12 -15.75 -11.78
C HIS A 359 -22.06 -15.16 -13.20
N ASP A 360 -20.88 -14.84 -13.74
CA ASP A 360 -20.71 -14.24 -15.06
C ASP A 360 -19.30 -14.55 -15.63
N GLY A 361 -18.92 -15.83 -15.62
CA GLY A 361 -17.58 -16.29 -15.99
C GLY A 361 -17.19 -16.01 -17.43
N VAL A 362 -18.15 -16.11 -18.37
CA VAL A 362 -17.88 -15.94 -19.80
C VAL A 362 -17.44 -14.51 -20.14
N ARG A 363 -18.14 -13.48 -19.62
CA ARG A 363 -17.74 -12.08 -19.81
C ARG A 363 -16.44 -11.76 -19.06
N PHE A 364 -16.30 -12.29 -17.84
CA PHE A 364 -15.11 -12.07 -17.02
C PHE A 364 -13.83 -12.59 -17.66
N ASP A 365 -13.83 -13.83 -18.17
CA ASP A 365 -12.64 -14.44 -18.76
C ASP A 365 -12.27 -13.77 -20.10
N LYS A 366 -13.28 -13.39 -20.91
CA LYS A 366 -13.09 -12.64 -22.15
C LYS A 366 -12.42 -11.28 -21.91
N ASP A 367 -12.85 -10.54 -20.89
CA ASP A 367 -12.25 -9.23 -20.58
C ASP A 367 -10.86 -9.34 -19.94
N LYS A 368 -10.61 -10.38 -19.13
CA LYS A 368 -9.34 -10.54 -18.42
C LYS A 368 -8.17 -10.88 -19.35
N LEU A 369 -8.41 -11.65 -20.40
CA LEU A 369 -7.36 -12.19 -21.27
C LEU A 369 -7.31 -11.52 -22.65
N ARG A 370 -8.21 -10.57 -22.92
CA ARG A 370 -8.34 -9.84 -24.19
C ARG A 370 -7.00 -9.34 -24.71
N PHE A 371 -6.27 -8.61 -23.87
CA PHE A 371 -5.01 -7.98 -24.28
C PHE A 371 -3.91 -8.99 -24.65
N ILE A 372 -3.84 -10.13 -23.95
CA ILE A 372 -2.78 -11.12 -24.15
C ILE A 372 -3.03 -11.92 -25.43
N TYR A 373 -4.28 -12.37 -25.65
CA TYR A 373 -4.61 -13.17 -26.82
C TYR A 373 -4.63 -12.35 -28.12
N GLU A 374 -4.95 -11.06 -28.06
CA GLU A 374 -5.08 -10.23 -29.26
C GLU A 374 -3.73 -9.63 -29.71
N ASN A 375 -2.75 -9.46 -28.83
CA ASN A 375 -1.58 -8.60 -29.12
C ASN A 375 -0.20 -9.24 -28.95
N LEU A 376 -0.08 -10.47 -28.45
CA LEU A 376 1.23 -11.06 -28.13
C LEU A 376 1.41 -12.46 -28.73
N PRO A 377 2.37 -12.65 -29.67
CA PRO A 377 2.86 -13.97 -30.02
C PRO A 377 3.52 -14.60 -28.78
N HIS A 378 3.33 -15.90 -28.58
CA HIS A 378 3.88 -16.64 -27.44
C HIS A 378 4.51 -17.95 -27.91
N ASP A 379 5.61 -18.34 -27.26
CA ASP A 379 6.33 -19.61 -27.47
C ASP A 379 6.80 -20.14 -26.10
N GLU A 380 7.00 -21.44 -25.99
CA GLU A 380 7.37 -22.13 -24.74
C GLU A 380 8.87 -22.07 -24.44
N LYS A 381 9.72 -21.68 -25.40
CA LYS A 381 11.19 -21.68 -25.25
C LYS A 381 11.84 -20.36 -25.67
N LEU A 382 12.79 -19.87 -24.87
CA LEU A 382 13.62 -18.71 -25.17
C LEU A 382 14.99 -19.17 -25.69
N ASP A 383 15.30 -18.90 -26.96
CA ASP A 383 16.63 -19.14 -27.54
C ASP A 383 17.33 -17.82 -27.91
N LEU A 384 18.26 -17.39 -27.05
CA LEU A 384 19.02 -16.16 -27.27
C LEU A 384 20.02 -16.26 -28.43
N GLU A 385 20.52 -17.45 -28.76
CA GLU A 385 21.50 -17.60 -29.85
C GLU A 385 20.85 -17.29 -31.21
N SER A 386 19.62 -17.77 -31.39
CA SER A 386 18.78 -17.42 -32.54
C SER A 386 18.50 -15.92 -32.62
N VAL A 387 18.27 -15.23 -31.50
CA VAL A 387 18.05 -13.77 -31.47
C VAL A 387 19.28 -13.01 -31.96
N PHE A 388 20.48 -13.32 -31.45
CA PHE A 388 21.71 -12.64 -31.87
C PHE A 388 22.07 -12.94 -33.33
N THR A 389 21.85 -14.19 -33.78
CA THR A 389 22.05 -14.57 -35.19
C THR A 389 21.09 -13.82 -36.10
N PHE A 390 19.82 -13.67 -35.70
CA PHE A 390 18.83 -12.89 -36.43
C PHE A 390 19.22 -11.41 -36.51
N LEU A 391 19.71 -10.82 -35.42
CA LEU A 391 20.18 -9.42 -35.40
C LEU A 391 21.34 -9.19 -36.37
N LEU A 392 22.34 -10.09 -36.38
CA LEU A 392 23.46 -10.01 -37.33
C LEU A 392 23.00 -10.15 -38.78
N ALA A 393 22.19 -11.18 -39.07
CA ALA A 393 21.67 -11.40 -40.42
C ALA A 393 20.84 -10.20 -40.91
N LYS A 394 20.01 -9.61 -40.05
CA LYS A 394 19.24 -8.42 -40.38
C LYS A 394 20.13 -7.20 -40.58
N GLY A 395 21.17 -7.03 -39.74
CA GLY A 395 22.16 -5.98 -39.88
C GLY A 395 22.90 -6.02 -41.22
N ASP A 396 23.26 -7.22 -41.68
CA ASP A 396 23.92 -7.43 -42.96
C ASP A 396 22.98 -7.19 -44.16
N VAL A 397 21.72 -7.65 -44.07
CA VAL A 397 20.70 -7.47 -45.13
C VAL A 397 20.30 -6.01 -45.29
N GLU A 398 20.04 -5.31 -44.19
CA GLU A 398 19.58 -3.91 -44.19
C GLU A 398 20.73 -2.91 -44.23
N LYS A 399 21.99 -3.37 -44.15
CA LYS A 399 23.21 -2.53 -44.06
C LYS A 399 23.11 -1.47 -42.96
N LEU A 400 22.71 -1.91 -41.77
CA LEU A 400 22.54 -1.02 -40.63
C LEU A 400 23.85 -0.32 -40.27
N LYS A 401 23.76 0.94 -39.88
CA LYS A 401 24.88 1.64 -39.26
C LYS A 401 25.04 1.17 -37.82
N GLU A 402 26.23 1.38 -37.26
CA GLU A 402 26.51 1.04 -35.86
C GLU A 402 25.59 1.75 -34.86
N GLU A 403 25.11 2.94 -35.19
CA GLU A 403 24.15 3.72 -34.39
C GLU A 403 22.75 3.09 -34.34
N ASP A 404 22.34 2.37 -35.38
CA ASP A 404 21.00 1.80 -35.52
C ASP A 404 20.90 0.36 -35.00
N MET A 405 22.04 -0.24 -34.62
CA MET A 405 22.09 -1.60 -34.09
C MET A 405 21.57 -1.64 -32.64
N VAL A 406 20.85 -2.73 -32.32
CA VAL A 406 20.28 -2.95 -30.99
C VAL A 406 21.40 -3.01 -29.94
N ARG A 407 21.35 -2.15 -28.93
CA ARG A 407 22.33 -2.10 -27.83
C ARG A 407 21.96 -2.94 -26.62
N THR A 408 20.67 -3.25 -26.44
CA THR A 408 20.19 -3.91 -25.23
C THR A 408 19.03 -4.85 -25.53
N ILE A 409 19.09 -6.06 -24.96
CA ILE A 409 18.04 -7.07 -25.04
C ILE A 409 17.48 -7.30 -23.63
N PHE A 410 16.17 -7.11 -23.47
CA PHE A 410 15.46 -7.31 -22.21
C PHE A 410 14.83 -8.68 -22.11
N ILE A 411 15.12 -9.38 -21.02
CA ILE A 411 14.48 -10.65 -20.67
C ILE A 411 13.74 -10.45 -19.35
N LEU A 412 12.43 -10.36 -19.42
CA LEU A 412 11.54 -10.24 -18.25
C LEU A 412 11.17 -11.64 -17.75
N THR A 413 11.51 -11.96 -16.51
CA THR A 413 11.33 -13.31 -15.94
C THR A 413 10.84 -13.26 -14.49
N ASP A 414 10.31 -14.38 -14.00
CA ASP A 414 9.88 -14.58 -12.61
C ASP A 414 10.95 -15.26 -11.72
N ARG A 415 12.10 -15.60 -12.30
CA ARG A 415 13.17 -16.34 -11.62
C ARG A 415 14.53 -15.74 -11.94
N ASN A 416 15.44 -15.86 -10.98
CA ASN A 416 16.84 -15.54 -11.25
C ASN A 416 17.43 -16.56 -12.24
N PRO A 417 18.37 -16.13 -13.11
CA PRO A 417 19.06 -17.07 -13.99
C PRO A 417 19.82 -18.10 -13.17
N ASP A 418 19.83 -19.35 -13.66
CA ASP A 418 20.65 -20.41 -13.09
C ASP A 418 22.14 -20.02 -13.22
N PRO A 419 22.96 -20.06 -12.15
CA PRO A 419 24.39 -19.81 -12.22
C PRO A 419 25.12 -20.64 -13.29
N ALA A 420 24.66 -21.87 -13.57
CA ALA A 420 25.21 -22.72 -14.61
C ALA A 420 24.92 -22.15 -16.02
N TYR A 421 23.70 -21.66 -16.24
CA TYR A 421 23.30 -20.99 -17.48
C TYR A 421 24.09 -19.70 -17.68
N GLU A 422 24.30 -18.91 -16.62
CA GLU A 422 25.09 -17.68 -16.67
C GLU A 422 26.55 -17.97 -17.11
N LYS A 423 27.15 -19.03 -16.56
CA LYS A 423 28.50 -19.47 -16.95
C LYS A 423 28.57 -19.91 -18.41
N GLN A 424 27.59 -20.68 -18.87
CA GLN A 424 27.52 -21.13 -20.26
C GLN A 424 27.34 -19.95 -21.23
N TRP A 425 26.44 -19.01 -20.90
CA TRP A 425 26.19 -17.82 -21.69
C TRP A 425 27.44 -16.95 -21.82
N ARG A 426 28.22 -16.76 -20.75
CA ARG A 426 29.47 -15.97 -20.80
C ARG A 426 30.44 -16.48 -21.86
N ALA A 427 30.60 -17.80 -21.98
CA ALA A 427 31.48 -18.39 -22.98
C ALA A 427 30.95 -18.17 -24.41
N LYS A 428 29.63 -18.24 -24.61
CA LYS A 428 28.97 -17.97 -25.89
C LYS A 428 29.04 -16.48 -26.26
N TYR A 429 28.79 -15.59 -25.32
CA TYR A 429 28.81 -14.14 -25.52
C TYR A 429 30.19 -13.63 -25.96
N LYS A 430 31.28 -14.20 -25.42
CA LYS A 430 32.65 -13.86 -25.87
C LYS A 430 32.85 -14.18 -27.36
N LYS A 431 32.28 -15.28 -27.85
CA LYS A 431 32.32 -15.65 -29.28
C LYS A 431 31.47 -14.70 -30.14
N LEU A 432 30.24 -14.42 -29.70
CA LEU A 432 29.33 -13.49 -30.37
C LEU A 432 29.97 -12.09 -30.49
N ARG A 433 30.65 -11.61 -29.45
CA ARG A 433 31.33 -10.30 -29.49
C ARG A 433 32.41 -10.24 -30.56
N SER A 434 33.13 -11.33 -30.83
CA SER A 434 34.08 -11.38 -31.95
C SER A 434 33.36 -11.32 -33.30
N GLN A 435 32.26 -12.07 -33.46
CA GLN A 435 31.47 -12.08 -34.70
C GLN A 435 30.87 -10.70 -35.03
N PHE A 436 30.35 -9.99 -34.04
CA PHE A 436 29.86 -8.60 -34.23
C PHE A 436 30.99 -7.65 -34.65
N LYS A 437 32.20 -7.82 -34.10
CA LYS A 437 33.37 -7.02 -34.50
C LYS A 437 33.81 -7.30 -35.94
N ASP A 438 33.79 -8.56 -36.35
CA ASP A 438 34.16 -8.97 -37.71
C ASP A 438 33.16 -8.43 -38.76
N ASN A 439 31.88 -8.29 -38.38
CA ASN A 439 30.83 -7.67 -39.21
C ASN A 439 30.78 -6.13 -39.12
N GLY A 440 31.76 -5.48 -38.46
CA GLY A 440 31.87 -4.02 -38.44
C GLY A 440 31.12 -3.30 -37.31
N PHE A 441 30.48 -4.03 -36.38
CA PHE A 441 29.75 -3.48 -35.22
C PHE A 441 30.60 -3.55 -33.94
N LYS A 442 31.65 -2.73 -33.85
CA LYS A 442 32.70 -2.87 -32.82
C LYS A 442 32.23 -2.49 -31.40
N ASP A 443 31.41 -1.45 -31.30
CA ASP A 443 30.89 -0.87 -30.06
C ASP A 443 29.39 -1.12 -29.84
N ALA A 444 28.69 -1.67 -30.83
CA ALA A 444 27.24 -1.94 -30.79
C ALA A 444 26.87 -3.42 -30.56
N VAL A 445 27.57 -4.10 -29.65
CA VAL A 445 27.21 -5.48 -29.28
C VAL A 445 26.10 -5.45 -28.23
N PRO A 446 24.92 -6.07 -28.49
CA PRO A 446 23.80 -5.99 -27.57
C PRO A 446 24.13 -6.60 -26.20
N GLN A 447 23.94 -5.84 -25.13
CA GLN A 447 23.99 -6.35 -23.76
C GLN A 447 22.68 -7.07 -23.43
N VAL A 448 22.75 -8.16 -22.66
CA VAL A 448 21.55 -8.86 -22.18
C VAL A 448 21.22 -8.43 -20.75
N VAL A 449 19.99 -7.98 -20.54
CA VAL A 449 19.46 -7.59 -19.23
C VAL A 449 18.43 -8.62 -18.80
N MET A 450 18.80 -9.44 -17.82
CA MET A 450 17.91 -10.41 -17.20
C MET A 450 17.25 -9.79 -15.99
N TRP A 451 15.95 -9.54 -16.10
CA TRP A 451 15.18 -8.88 -15.07
C TRP A 451 14.23 -9.87 -14.39
N ASN A 452 14.59 -10.28 -13.17
CA ASN A 452 13.67 -10.99 -12.30
C ASN A 452 12.66 -10.04 -11.64
N LEU A 453 11.44 -10.02 -12.17
CA LEU A 453 10.33 -9.19 -11.70
C LEU A 453 9.70 -9.70 -10.38
N ALA A 454 9.88 -10.98 -10.05
CA ALA A 454 9.32 -11.59 -8.84
C ALA A 454 10.35 -11.68 -7.69
N GLY A 455 11.61 -11.37 -7.95
CA GLY A 455 12.70 -11.42 -6.97
C GLY A 455 12.66 -10.27 -5.95
N PRO A 456 13.36 -10.42 -4.82
CA PRO A 456 13.53 -9.32 -3.85
C PRO A 456 14.30 -8.17 -4.50
N ARG A 457 14.02 -6.94 -4.04
CA ARG A 457 14.64 -5.73 -4.58
C ARG A 457 16.14 -5.70 -4.20
N SER A 458 17.01 -5.69 -5.20
CA SER A 458 18.46 -5.63 -4.98
C SER A 458 18.91 -4.18 -4.71
N PRO A 459 19.68 -3.91 -3.64
CA PRO A 459 20.25 -2.59 -3.37
C PRO A 459 21.31 -2.16 -4.40
N ALA A 460 21.98 -3.13 -5.03
CA ALA A 460 22.86 -2.89 -6.17
C ALA A 460 22.01 -3.10 -7.43
N LEU A 461 21.51 -1.99 -7.99
CA LEU A 461 20.63 -2.00 -9.15
C LEU A 461 21.34 -2.43 -10.43
N THR A 462 22.67 -2.41 -10.47
CA THR A 462 23.43 -2.93 -11.61
C THR A 462 24.69 -3.65 -11.11
N LYS A 463 24.78 -4.96 -11.38
CA LYS A 463 26.07 -5.65 -11.45
C LYS A 463 26.31 -5.98 -12.90
N SER A 464 26.96 -5.07 -13.63
CA SER A 464 27.44 -5.38 -14.97
C SER A 464 28.62 -6.32 -14.84
N LYS A 465 28.45 -7.56 -15.29
CA LYS A 465 29.56 -8.52 -15.44
C LYS A 465 29.49 -9.11 -16.84
N ASN A 466 30.46 -8.74 -17.67
CA ASN A 466 30.80 -9.45 -18.91
C ASN A 466 29.62 -9.69 -19.88
N GLY A 467 28.74 -8.71 -20.05
CA GLY A 467 27.66 -8.73 -21.05
C GLY A 467 26.30 -9.22 -20.57
N ILE A 468 26.18 -9.74 -19.34
CA ILE A 468 24.89 -9.88 -18.65
C ILE A 468 24.80 -8.83 -17.55
N MET A 469 23.64 -8.18 -17.48
CA MET A 469 23.21 -7.42 -16.33
C MET A 469 22.00 -8.11 -15.70
N THR A 470 22.12 -8.44 -14.41
CA THR A 470 21.02 -9.04 -13.65
C THR A 470 20.36 -7.96 -12.80
N LEU A 471 19.06 -7.78 -12.99
CA LEU A 471 18.22 -6.88 -12.23
C LEU A 471 17.17 -7.71 -11.46
N SER A 472 16.93 -7.36 -10.20
CA SER A 472 15.96 -8.07 -9.35
C SER A 472 15.05 -7.09 -8.62
N GLY A 473 13.75 -7.40 -8.65
CA GLY A 473 12.68 -6.56 -8.13
C GLY A 473 12.16 -5.57 -9.17
N PHE A 474 10.91 -5.16 -9.04
CA PHE A 474 10.23 -4.30 -10.02
C PHE A 474 9.66 -3.05 -9.35
N SER A 475 9.89 -1.89 -9.98
CA SER A 475 9.15 -0.65 -9.72
C SER A 475 8.88 0.05 -11.06
N ASN A 476 7.80 0.84 -11.12
CA ASN A 476 7.47 1.60 -12.34
C ASN A 476 8.58 2.63 -12.67
N ASP A 477 9.15 3.25 -11.64
CA ASP A 477 10.19 4.26 -11.81
C ASP A 477 11.53 3.63 -12.20
N LEU A 478 11.85 2.45 -11.69
CA LEU A 478 13.02 1.68 -12.12
C LEU A 478 12.91 1.36 -13.60
N MET A 479 11.76 0.88 -14.08
CA MET A 479 11.56 0.61 -15.52
C MET A 479 11.76 1.87 -16.35
N ARG A 480 11.17 2.99 -15.92
CA ARG A 480 11.28 4.25 -16.63
C ARG A 480 12.72 4.76 -16.67
N LEU A 481 13.37 4.90 -15.52
CA LEU A 481 14.76 5.35 -15.42
C LEU A 481 15.71 4.43 -16.18
N PHE A 482 15.48 3.12 -16.10
CA PHE A 482 16.29 2.16 -16.80
C PHE A 482 16.19 2.33 -18.32
N LEU A 483 14.98 2.56 -18.86
CA LEU A 483 14.78 2.83 -20.28
C LEU A 483 15.33 4.20 -20.71
N ASP A 484 15.23 5.22 -19.84
CA ASP A 484 15.71 6.58 -20.12
C ASP A 484 17.26 6.70 -20.04
N MET A 485 17.91 5.86 -19.23
CA MET A 485 19.36 5.93 -18.92
C MET A 485 20.19 4.77 -19.50
N ASP A 486 19.73 4.14 -20.60
CA ASP A 486 20.41 3.03 -21.27
C ASP A 486 20.84 1.89 -20.32
N GLY A 487 20.06 1.67 -19.27
CA GLY A 487 20.23 0.59 -18.31
C GLY A 487 21.21 0.78 -17.16
N VAL A 488 21.77 1.98 -16.96
CA VAL A 488 22.50 2.30 -15.73
C VAL A 488 21.57 3.04 -14.78
N VAL A 489 21.26 2.42 -13.64
CA VAL A 489 20.44 3.05 -12.59
C VAL A 489 21.14 2.88 -11.24
N GLU A 490 21.38 3.99 -10.55
CA GLU A 490 21.82 3.99 -9.15
C GLU A 490 20.60 4.11 -8.22
N ALA A 491 20.72 3.55 -7.01
CA ALA A 491 19.59 3.51 -6.07
C ALA A 491 19.16 4.90 -5.57
N GLU A 492 20.09 5.86 -5.56
CA GLU A 492 19.80 7.26 -5.23
C GLU A 492 18.99 7.95 -6.32
N ASP A 493 19.33 7.72 -7.59
CA ASP A 493 18.60 8.27 -8.73
C ASP A 493 17.16 7.75 -8.74
N GLU A 494 16.98 6.45 -8.46
CA GLU A 494 15.64 5.87 -8.31
C GLU A 494 14.86 6.52 -7.16
N MET A 495 15.50 6.69 -5.99
CA MET A 495 14.85 7.35 -4.85
C MET A 495 14.36 8.75 -5.24
N TRP A 496 15.22 9.57 -5.84
CA TRP A 496 14.89 10.94 -6.19
C TRP A 496 13.78 11.01 -7.26
N ALA A 497 13.85 10.16 -8.29
CA ALA A 497 12.80 10.08 -9.29
C ALA A 497 11.45 9.68 -8.68
N SER A 498 11.44 8.74 -7.73
CA SER A 498 10.22 8.27 -7.05
C SER A 498 9.53 9.32 -6.18
N ILE A 499 10.23 10.40 -5.81
CA ILE A 499 9.69 11.50 -4.99
C ILE A 499 9.72 12.87 -5.70
N ALA A 500 10.01 12.89 -7.00
CA ALA A 500 10.11 14.11 -7.81
C ALA A 500 8.76 14.64 -8.32
N GLY A 501 7.71 13.83 -8.27
CA GLY A 501 6.37 14.19 -8.76
C GLY A 501 5.81 15.46 -8.09
N ASP A 502 5.03 16.24 -8.85
CA ASP A 502 4.42 17.49 -8.36
C ASP A 502 3.53 17.28 -7.14
N GLU A 503 2.93 16.10 -7.01
CA GLU A 503 2.15 15.68 -5.85
C GLU A 503 2.98 15.69 -4.54
N TYR A 504 4.29 15.45 -4.60
CA TYR A 504 5.18 15.51 -3.44
C TYR A 504 5.53 16.93 -3.00
N LYS A 505 5.31 17.95 -3.86
CA LYS A 505 5.51 19.37 -3.50
C LYS A 505 4.42 19.88 -2.56
N LYS A 506 3.26 19.21 -2.52
CA LYS A 506 2.11 19.57 -1.66
C LYS A 506 2.31 19.21 -0.19
N VAL A 507 3.31 18.40 0.11
CA VAL A 507 3.57 17.83 1.43
C VAL A 507 4.38 18.83 2.26
N VAL A 508 3.97 19.07 3.51
CA VAL A 508 4.54 20.12 4.37
C VAL A 508 4.97 19.54 5.70
N VAL A 509 6.20 19.83 6.13
CA VAL A 509 6.65 19.56 7.50
C VAL A 509 6.33 20.77 8.38
N ILE A 510 5.57 20.55 9.45
CA ILE A 510 5.23 21.59 10.43
C ILE A 510 6.15 21.41 11.64
N ASN A 511 6.97 22.41 11.92
CA ASN A 511 7.81 22.44 13.10
C ASN A 511 6.96 22.59 14.36
N GLU A 512 7.23 21.77 15.36
CA GLU A 512 6.47 21.77 16.62
C GLU A 512 6.83 22.99 17.51
N GLU A 513 7.93 23.69 17.21
CA GLU A 513 8.46 24.82 18.00
C GLU A 513 7.76 26.16 17.76
N THR A 514 6.99 26.33 16.68
CA THR A 514 6.15 27.53 16.50
C THR A 514 4.83 27.36 17.25
N GLY A 515 4.91 27.45 18.58
CA GLY A 515 3.81 27.80 19.46
C GLY A 515 3.63 29.31 19.47
N GLY A 516 3.01 29.84 18.42
CA GLY A 516 2.38 31.15 18.44
C GLY A 516 0.90 30.92 18.12
N ASP A 517 0.02 31.37 19.02
CA ASP A 517 -1.41 31.44 18.78
C ASP A 517 -1.68 32.31 17.55
N GLU A 518 -2.40 31.76 16.57
CA GLU A 518 -3.23 32.50 15.62
C GLU A 518 -4.61 31.87 15.57
#